data_AF-A0A924A016-F1
#
_entry.id   AF-A0A924A016-F1
#
_cell.length_a   1.000
_cell.length_b   1.000
_cell.length_c   1.000
_cell.angle_alpha   90.00
_cell.angle_beta   90.00
_cell.angle_gamma   90.00
#
_symmetry.space_group_name_H-M   'P 1'
#
loop_
_entity.id
_entity.type
_entity.pdbx_description
1 polymer ?
#
loop_
_entity_poly.entity_id
_entity_poly.type
_entity_poly.pdbx_seq_one_letter_code
_entity_poly.pdbx_strand_id
1 'polypeptide(L)'
;MGFCGIVFARLTLFLAAWIERRRLFQLLAAAGALMAIAGGGFYWLEPQVHSYADGLWLAFITAATLGYGDMVPSTPASRIFAVFIVLLGYAVFSVVTASIAALFVGEDEKRFERELHADVRHLRHEIGLLRDELRKSEQRQAPQPTHTP
;
A
#
# COMPACT_ATOMS: atom_id res chain seq x y z
N MET A 1 -27.52 -18.58 4.45
CA MET A 1 -26.27 -18.24 5.17
C MET A 1 -25.14 -17.69 4.28
N GLY A 2 -25.26 -17.61 2.95
CA GLY A 2 -24.19 -17.08 2.07
C GLY A 2 -24.18 -15.56 1.83
N PHE A 3 -25.31 -14.87 2.01
CA PHE A 3 -25.44 -13.45 1.69
C PHE A 3 -24.72 -12.53 2.69
N CYS A 4 -24.71 -12.91 3.97
CA CYS A 4 -24.08 -12.12 5.02
C CYS A 4 -22.54 -12.12 4.88
N GLY A 5 -21.94 -13.24 4.46
CA GLY A 5 -20.49 -13.35 4.24
C GLY A 5 -19.97 -12.55 3.04
N ILE A 6 -20.74 -12.50 1.94
CA ILE A 6 -20.35 -11.73 0.74
C ILE A 6 -20.46 -10.23 1.01
N VAL A 7 -21.47 -9.80 1.76
CA VAL A 7 -21.62 -8.41 2.20
C VAL A 7 -20.52 -8.04 3.18
N PHE A 8 -20.16 -8.91 4.13
CA PHE A 8 -19.08 -8.64 5.08
C PHE A 8 -17.71 -8.59 4.41
N ALA A 9 -17.42 -9.46 3.44
CA ALA A 9 -16.17 -9.47 2.68
C ALA A 9 -16.06 -8.26 1.74
N ARG A 10 -17.16 -7.86 1.08
CA ARG A 10 -17.19 -6.61 0.31
C ARG A 10 -17.08 -5.39 1.21
N LEU A 11 -17.67 -5.43 2.40
CA LEU A 11 -17.61 -4.36 3.38
C LEU A 11 -16.21 -4.24 4.00
N THR A 12 -15.47 -5.32 4.24
CA THR A 12 -14.08 -5.25 4.71
C THR A 12 -13.12 -4.77 3.64
N LEU A 13 -13.33 -5.13 2.38
CA LEU A 13 -12.56 -4.57 1.25
C LEU A 13 -12.91 -3.11 0.98
N PHE A 14 -14.18 -2.74 1.09
CA PHE A 14 -14.64 -1.36 0.99
C PHE A 14 -14.21 -0.53 2.21
N LEU A 15 -14.17 -1.13 3.41
CA LEU A 15 -13.57 -0.52 4.59
C LEU A 15 -12.06 -0.42 4.45
N ALA A 16 -11.34 -1.36 3.86
CA ALA A 16 -9.89 -1.27 3.61
C ALA A 16 -9.57 -0.11 2.64
N ALA A 17 -10.37 0.05 1.58
CA ALA A 17 -10.25 1.16 0.63
C ALA A 17 -10.71 2.52 1.23
N TRP A 18 -11.70 2.52 2.12
CA TRP A 18 -12.12 3.71 2.88
C TRP A 18 -11.16 4.01 4.06
N ILE A 19 -10.46 2.98 4.53
CA ILE A 19 -9.35 2.97 5.49
C ILE A 19 -8.09 3.52 4.82
N GLU A 20 -7.85 3.43 3.52
CA GLU A 20 -6.67 4.05 2.88
C GLU A 20 -6.65 5.58 3.00
N ARG A 21 -7.82 6.23 2.96
CA ARG A 21 -7.92 7.68 3.24
C ARG A 21 -7.87 7.97 4.74
N ARG A 22 -8.51 7.17 5.60
CA ARG A 22 -8.44 7.31 7.08
C ARG A 22 -7.07 6.96 7.66
N ARG A 23 -6.32 6.00 7.10
CA ARG A 23 -4.98 5.57 7.53
C ARG A 23 -3.96 6.66 7.28
N LEU A 24 -4.01 7.33 6.13
CA LEU A 24 -3.13 8.47 5.85
C LEU A 24 -3.39 9.59 6.86
N PHE A 25 -4.65 9.96 7.11
CA PHE A 25 -4.97 10.94 8.15
C PHE A 25 -4.58 10.46 9.56
N GLN A 26 -4.74 9.17 9.89
CA GLN A 26 -4.33 8.59 11.17
C GLN A 26 -2.81 8.52 11.33
N LEU A 27 -2.06 8.23 10.26
CA LEU A 27 -0.59 8.21 10.24
C LEU A 27 -0.04 9.63 10.39
N LEU A 28 -0.63 10.61 9.69
CA LEU A 28 -0.29 12.02 9.84
C LEU A 28 -0.63 12.54 11.23
N ALA A 29 -1.80 12.18 11.78
CA ALA A 29 -2.18 12.53 13.15
C ALA A 29 -1.27 11.87 14.19
N ALA A 30 -0.92 10.59 14.00
CA ALA A 30 0.02 9.88 14.86
C ALA A 30 1.42 10.51 14.78
N ALA A 31 1.94 10.79 13.58
CA ALA A 31 3.21 11.48 13.39
C ALA A 31 3.21 12.89 14.02
N GLY A 32 2.10 13.63 13.90
CA GLY A 32 1.92 14.93 14.56
C GLY A 32 1.91 14.82 16.08
N ALA A 33 1.21 13.83 16.64
CA ALA A 33 1.21 13.56 18.07
C ALA A 33 2.61 13.15 18.58
N LEU A 34 3.29 12.28 17.82
CA LEU A 34 4.65 11.85 18.09
C LEU A 34 5.64 13.02 18.05
N MET A 35 5.46 13.94 17.10
CA MET A 35 6.24 15.16 16.99
C MET A 35 5.99 16.10 18.17
N ALA A 36 4.74 16.25 18.61
CA ALA A 36 4.41 17.02 19.81
C ALA A 36 5.05 16.42 21.07
N ILE A 37 4.99 15.10 21.22
CA ILE A 37 5.64 14.37 22.33
C ILE A 37 7.16 14.55 22.26
N ALA A 38 7.75 14.45 21.07
CA ALA A 38 9.18 14.67 20.85
C ALA A 38 9.61 16.10 21.21
N GLY A 39 8.82 17.10 20.82
CA GLY A 39 9.07 18.50 21.16
C GLY A 39 9.00 18.76 22.66
N GLY A 40 8.01 18.17 23.35
CA GLY A 40 7.92 18.20 24.82
C GLY A 40 9.08 17.46 25.49
N GLY A 41 9.52 16.34 24.92
CA GLY A 41 10.69 15.60 25.37
C GLY A 41 11.96 16.44 25.30
N PHE A 42 12.23 17.11 24.18
CA PHE A 42 13.37 18.01 24.08
C PHE A 42 13.27 19.23 25.00
N TYR A 43 12.08 19.82 25.14
CA TYR A 43 11.85 20.89 26.10
C TYR A 43 12.19 20.50 27.54
N TRP A 44 11.98 19.25 27.93
CA TRP A 44 12.30 18.77 29.28
C TRP A 44 13.75 18.28 29.43
N LEU A 45 14.32 17.63 28.40
CA LEU A 45 15.66 17.03 28.45
C LEU A 45 16.80 18.00 28.08
N GLU A 46 16.50 19.08 27.36
CA GLU A 46 17.51 19.98 26.80
C GLU A 46 17.47 21.36 27.47
N PRO A 47 18.46 21.73 28.30
CA PRO A 47 18.48 23.01 29.01
C PRO A 47 18.56 24.24 28.09
N GLN A 48 19.08 24.07 26.87
CA GLN A 48 19.20 25.15 25.88
C GLN A 48 17.87 25.46 25.18
N VAL A 49 16.85 24.60 25.36
CA VAL A 49 15.52 24.80 24.81
C VAL A 49 14.68 25.57 25.82
N HIS A 50 14.44 26.86 25.55
CA HIS A 50 13.75 27.74 26.49
C HIS A 50 12.23 27.79 26.29
N SER A 51 11.73 27.39 25.12
CA SER A 51 10.31 27.33 24.82
C SER A 51 9.89 25.98 24.21
N TYR A 52 8.62 25.62 24.34
CA TYR A 52 8.08 24.42 23.70
C TYR A 52 8.19 24.49 22.16
N ALA A 53 8.12 25.69 21.59
CA ALA A 53 8.29 25.90 20.15
C ALA A 53 9.71 25.55 19.71
N ASP A 54 10.73 25.92 20.49
CA ASP A 54 12.13 25.55 20.22
C ASP A 54 12.35 24.04 20.35
N GLY A 55 11.66 23.39 21.29
CA GLY A 55 11.71 21.93 21.45
C GLY A 55 11.07 21.22 20.26
N LEU A 56 9.94 21.73 19.78
CA LEU A 56 9.26 21.22 18.58
C LEU A 56 10.10 21.44 17.31
N TRP A 57 10.78 22.59 17.22
CA TRP A 57 11.73 22.88 16.14
C TRP A 57 12.89 21.88 16.16
N LEU A 58 13.52 21.67 17.32
CA LEU A 58 14.60 20.69 17.48
C LEU A 58 14.14 19.27 17.12
N ALA A 59 12.93 18.88 17.55
CA ALA A 59 12.32 17.61 17.18
C ALA A 59 12.14 17.48 15.66
N PHE A 60 11.62 18.52 15.02
CA PHE A 60 11.36 18.56 13.59
C PHE A 60 12.64 18.43 12.77
N ILE A 61 13.66 19.26 13.03
CA ILE A 61 14.92 19.22 12.28
C ILE A 61 15.68 17.91 12.50
N THR A 62 15.52 17.29 13.67
CA THR A 62 16.11 15.98 13.99
C THR A 62 15.39 14.84 13.25
N ALA A 63 14.05 14.81 13.32
CA ALA A 63 13.24 13.81 12.63
C ALA A 63 13.36 13.89 11.11
N ALA A 64 13.50 15.11 10.58
CA ALA A 64 13.73 15.37 9.15
C ALA A 64 15.19 15.14 8.72
N THR A 65 16.10 14.79 9.65
CA THR A 65 17.53 14.63 9.40
C THR A 65 18.23 15.86 8.81
N LEU A 66 17.64 17.05 8.99
CA LEU A 66 18.18 18.32 8.47
C LEU A 66 19.35 18.81 9.31
N GLY A 67 19.15 18.85 10.64
CA GLY A 67 20.20 19.22 11.60
C GLY A 67 20.93 20.52 11.26
N TYR A 68 20.21 21.63 11.12
CA TYR A 68 20.79 22.94 10.76
C TYR A 68 21.95 23.39 11.66
N GLY A 69 22.03 22.86 12.89
CA GLY A 69 23.12 23.13 13.82
C GLY A 69 22.94 24.42 14.63
N ASP A 70 21.80 25.09 14.47
CA ASP A 70 21.34 26.21 15.29
C ASP A 70 20.98 25.76 16.72
N MET A 71 20.36 24.58 16.84
CA MET A 71 20.08 23.92 18.11
C MET A 71 20.47 22.44 18.02
N VAL A 72 21.19 21.96 19.03
CA VAL A 72 21.66 20.56 19.08
C VAL A 72 21.51 19.99 20.49
N PRO A 73 21.20 18.68 20.63
CA PRO A 73 21.15 18.04 21.93
C PRO A 73 22.52 18.07 22.63
N SER A 74 22.62 18.84 23.71
CA SER A 74 23.86 19.04 24.46
C SER A 74 24.05 17.99 25.56
N THR A 75 22.95 17.50 26.15
CA THR A 75 23.01 16.53 27.26
C THR A 75 23.11 15.08 26.78
N PRO A 76 23.73 14.17 27.55
CA PRO A 76 23.76 12.74 27.19
C PRO A 76 22.36 12.15 27.01
N ALA A 77 21.41 12.56 27.86
CA ALA A 77 20.03 12.10 27.80
C ALA A 77 19.32 12.58 26.52
N SER A 78 19.46 13.87 26.16
CA SER A 78 18.84 14.41 24.94
C SER A 78 19.46 13.84 23.67
N ARG A 79 20.76 13.47 23.69
CA ARG A 79 21.42 12.77 22.58
C ARG A 79 20.88 11.37 22.36
N ILE A 80 20.73 10.59 23.42
CA ILE A 80 20.12 9.25 23.34
C ILE A 80 18.69 9.37 22.81
N PHE A 81 17.93 10.36 23.31
CA PHE A 81 16.58 10.65 22.83
C PHE A 81 16.54 11.03 21.34
N ALA A 82 17.48 11.84 20.87
CA ALA A 82 17.60 12.22 19.47
C ALA A 82 17.82 11.01 18.55
N VAL A 83 18.61 10.00 18.98
CA VAL A 83 18.79 8.76 18.22
C VAL A 83 17.46 8.05 17.99
N PHE A 84 16.61 7.95 19.02
CA PHE A 84 15.28 7.36 18.87
C PHE A 84 14.39 8.15 17.91
N ILE A 85 14.46 9.48 17.94
CA ILE A 85 13.70 10.33 17.02
C ILE A 85 14.14 10.14 15.57
N VAL A 86 15.44 10.01 15.31
CA VAL A 86 15.95 9.72 13.96
C VAL A 86 15.42 8.38 13.46
N LEU A 87 15.48 7.31 14.27
CA LEU A 87 14.94 5.99 13.89
C LEU A 87 13.44 6.07 13.58
N LEU A 88 12.71 6.85 14.37
CA LEU A 88 11.27 7.04 14.23
C LEU A 88 10.93 7.86 12.98
N GLY A 89 11.72 8.89 12.67
CA GLY A 89 11.63 9.66 11.43
C GLY A 89 11.81 8.77 10.21
N TYR A 90 12.81 7.89 10.22
CA TYR A 90 13.02 6.88 9.16
C TYR A 90 11.85 5.91 9.02
N ALA A 91 11.27 5.44 10.13
CA ALA A 91 10.11 4.56 10.09
C ALA A 91 8.90 5.24 9.42
N VAL A 92 8.62 6.51 9.78
CA VAL A 92 7.56 7.29 9.14
C VAL A 92 7.85 7.50 7.66
N PHE A 93 9.08 7.89 7.31
CA PHE A 93 9.49 8.09 5.91
C PHE A 93 9.31 6.81 5.08
N SER A 94 9.72 5.65 5.61
CA SER A 94 9.54 4.35 4.97
C SER A 94 8.08 4.03 4.68
N VAL A 95 7.18 4.26 5.65
CA VAL A 95 5.74 4.03 5.47
C VAL A 95 5.16 4.96 4.41
N VAL A 96 5.58 6.23 4.37
CA VAL A 96 5.17 7.18 3.33
C VAL A 96 5.61 6.69 1.96
N THR A 97 6.88 6.31 1.80
CA THR A 97 7.41 5.77 0.55
C THR A 97 6.67 4.50 0.11
N ALA A 98 6.43 3.55 1.03
CA ALA A 98 5.69 2.33 0.74
C ALA A 98 4.23 2.62 0.34
N SER A 99 3.60 3.61 0.98
CA SER A 99 2.23 4.03 0.64
C SER A 99 2.18 4.61 -0.78
N ILE A 100 3.15 5.43 -1.16
CA ILE A 100 3.26 5.96 -2.53
C ILE A 100 3.48 4.81 -3.52
N ALA A 101 4.41 3.89 -3.24
CA ALA A 101 4.66 2.74 -4.11
C ALA A 101 3.41 1.87 -4.30
N ALA A 102 2.62 1.66 -3.24
CA ALA A 102 1.37 0.90 -3.31
C ALA A 102 0.32 1.56 -4.22
N LEU A 103 0.31 2.89 -4.31
CA LEU A 103 -0.59 3.60 -5.24
C LEU A 103 -0.25 3.30 -6.70
N PHE A 104 1.04 3.21 -7.04
CA PHE A 104 1.49 2.90 -8.40
C PHE A 104 1.26 1.42 -8.74
N VAL A 105 1.69 0.50 -7.86
CA VAL A 105 1.57 -0.95 -8.07
C VAL A 105 0.09 -1.38 -8.19
N GLY A 106 -0.82 -0.73 -7.46
CA GLY A 106 -2.24 -1.05 -7.52
C GLY A 106 -2.89 -0.80 -8.90
N GLU A 107 -2.32 0.09 -9.72
CA GLU A 107 -2.80 0.33 -11.09
C GLU A 107 -2.28 -0.72 -12.06
N ASP A 108 -1.01 -1.11 -11.91
CA ASP A 108 -0.34 -2.11 -12.74
C ASP A 108 -0.96 -3.50 -12.56
N GLU A 109 -1.22 -3.92 -11.31
CA GLU A 109 -1.82 -5.23 -11.01
C GLU A 109 -3.21 -5.36 -11.67
N LYS A 110 -4.05 -4.33 -11.55
CA LYS A 110 -5.39 -4.31 -12.16
C LYS A 110 -5.35 -4.33 -13.69
N ARG A 111 -4.30 -3.79 -14.29
CA ARG A 111 -4.11 -3.83 -15.74
C ARG A 111 -3.73 -5.24 -16.18
N PHE A 112 -2.75 -5.84 -15.50
CA PHE A 112 -2.28 -7.20 -15.77
C PHE A 112 -3.39 -8.24 -15.61
N GLU A 113 -4.17 -8.17 -14.53
CA GLU A 113 -5.33 -9.06 -14.33
C GLU A 113 -6.34 -8.96 -15.50
N ARG A 114 -6.59 -7.76 -16.00
CA ARG A 114 -7.52 -7.54 -17.12
C ARG A 114 -7.01 -8.13 -18.42
N GLU A 115 -5.71 -7.98 -18.70
CA GLU A 115 -5.05 -8.59 -19.87
C GLU A 115 -5.09 -10.12 -19.78
N LEU A 116 -4.69 -10.70 -18.64
CA LEU A 116 -4.73 -12.14 -18.41
C LEU A 116 -6.14 -12.73 -18.56
N HIS A 117 -7.16 -12.03 -18.02
CA HIS A 117 -8.55 -12.44 -18.18
C HIS A 117 -9.05 -12.35 -19.63
N ALA A 118 -8.54 -11.39 -20.42
CA ALA A 118 -8.86 -11.30 -21.84
C ALA A 118 -8.27 -12.49 -22.61
N ASP A 119 -7.00 -12.82 -22.35
CA ASP A 119 -6.31 -13.94 -22.99
C ASP A 119 -6.95 -15.29 -22.68
N VAL A 120 -7.33 -15.54 -21.42
CA VAL A 120 -8.03 -16.77 -21.02
C VAL A 120 -9.37 -16.92 -21.75
N ARG A 121 -10.11 -15.81 -21.94
CA ARG A 121 -11.37 -15.83 -22.70
C ARG A 121 -11.12 -16.09 -24.18
N HIS A 122 -10.10 -15.47 -24.76
CA HIS A 122 -9.71 -15.66 -26.16
C HIS A 122 -9.36 -17.13 -26.44
N LEU A 123 -8.47 -17.71 -25.64
CA LEU A 123 -8.05 -19.11 -25.79
C LEU A 123 -9.23 -20.10 -25.63
N ARG A 124 -10.12 -19.86 -24.66
CA ARG A 124 -11.32 -20.70 -24.51
C ARG A 124 -12.25 -20.63 -25.72
N HIS A 125 -12.34 -19.46 -26.35
CA HIS A 125 -13.15 -19.29 -27.55
C HIS A 125 -12.55 -20.08 -28.72
N GLU A 126 -11.24 -19.98 -28.95
CA GLU A 126 -10.54 -20.76 -29.99
C GLU A 126 -10.69 -22.27 -29.78
N ILE A 127 -10.52 -22.77 -28.55
CA ILE A 127 -10.70 -24.20 -28.24
C ILE A 127 -12.13 -24.65 -28.57
N GLY A 128 -13.14 -23.82 -28.30
CA GLY A 128 -14.53 -24.10 -28.64
C GLY A 128 -14.75 -24.21 -30.15
N LEU A 129 -14.22 -23.24 -30.91
CA LEU A 129 -14.30 -23.23 -32.37
C LEU A 129 -13.63 -24.45 -33.00
N LEU A 130 -12.40 -24.75 -32.57
CA LEU A 130 -11.64 -25.90 -33.06
C LEU A 130 -12.37 -27.23 -32.76
N ARG A 131 -12.97 -27.35 -31.57
CA ARG A 131 -13.74 -28.54 -31.19
C ARG A 131 -15.00 -28.71 -32.05
N ASP A 132 -15.68 -27.63 -32.39
CA ASP A 132 -16.85 -27.65 -33.28
C ASP A 132 -16.46 -27.98 -34.73
N GLU A 133 -15.32 -27.48 -35.21
CA GLU A 133 -14.79 -27.79 -36.53
C GLU A 133 -14.40 -29.26 -36.66
N LEU A 134 -13.71 -29.82 -35.65
CA LEU A 134 -13.41 -31.25 -35.58
C LEU A 134 -14.68 -32.11 -35.64
N ARG A 135 -15.73 -31.74 -34.90
CA ARG A 135 -17.04 -32.43 -34.94
C ARG A 135 -17.66 -32.43 -36.34
N LYS A 136 -17.57 -31.31 -37.06
CA LYS A 136 -18.07 -31.19 -38.43
C LYS A 136 -17.25 -32.06 -39.40
N SER A 137 -15.93 -32.14 -39.22
CA SER A 137 -15.10 -33.03 -40.04
C SER A 137 -15.39 -34.51 -39.77
N GLU A 138 -15.56 -34.92 -38.51
CA GLU A 138 -15.92 -36.31 -38.18
C GLU A 138 -17.26 -36.72 -38.80
N GLN A 139 -18.26 -35.84 -38.79
CA GLN A 139 -19.56 -36.10 -39.43
C GLN A 139 -19.46 -36.19 -40.95
N ARG A 140 -18.57 -35.42 -41.59
CA ARG A 140 -18.31 -35.54 -43.04
C ARG A 140 -17.56 -36.81 -43.40
N GLN A 141 -16.75 -37.35 -42.49
CA GLN A 141 -16.00 -38.59 -42.68
C GLN A 141 -16.81 -39.84 -42.35
N ALA A 142 -18.00 -39.73 -41.74
CA ALA A 142 -18.86 -40.87 -41.47
C ALA A 142 -19.25 -41.56 -42.81
N PRO A 143 -19.04 -42.88 -42.93
CA PRO A 143 -19.22 -43.59 -44.19
C PRO A 143 -20.65 -43.44 -44.70
N GLN A 144 -20.77 -42.84 -45.88
CA GLN A 144 -22.03 -42.73 -46.60
C GLN A 144 -22.51 -44.15 -46.89
N PRO A 145 -23.73 -44.57 -46.48
CA PRO A 145 -24.21 -45.91 -46.76
C PRO A 145 -24.21 -46.07 -48.27
N THR A 146 -23.30 -46.91 -48.76
CA THR A 146 -23.23 -47.30 -50.17
C THR A 146 -24.59 -47.91 -50.49
N HIS A 147 -25.39 -47.16 -51.26
CA HIS A 147 -26.54 -47.70 -51.96
C HIS A 147 -26.01 -48.80 -52.88
N THR A 148 -25.96 -50.02 -52.37
CA THR A 148 -25.88 -51.21 -53.21
C THR A 148 -27.20 -51.32 -53.98
N PRO A 149 -27.13 -51.49 -55.31
CA PRO A 149 -28.25 -51.36 -56.23
C PRO A 149 -29.37 -52.37 -56.02
#